data_AF-A0A7S1GGF2-F1
#
_entry.id   AF-A0A7S1GGF2-F1
#
_cell.length_a   1.000
_cell.length_b   1.000
_cell.length_c   1.000
_cell.angle_alpha   90.00
_cell.angle_beta   90.00
_cell.angle_gamma   90.00
#
_symmetry.space_group_name_H-M   'P 1'
#
loop_
_entity.id
_entity.type
_entity.pdbx_description
1 polymer ?
#
loop_
_entity_poly.entity_id
_entity_poly.type
_entity_poly.pdbx_seq_one_letter_code
_entity_poly.pdbx_strand_id
1 'polypeptide(L)'
;YDLSTAYWYRDFLLSALLNIRGSIEQERLERKAMELRIKLEEEEEKKKASAVTKKQIQKKGKKKGKKKEPNLDAVRETAIEEAARVSAEDFEDRLEYTCLSVHRYLCRGTVRYIAALRQAGLLSEPPSSITMFTSHQTRFEKRFDSFAMLPQPQPLSFEDYVLGSDFSAVRREDLVKSAGDCFRSCKGVIERLLQVVVAETDEDVDITKKRRNDDLYISVRREEAMALTKVCVANSLFLHKLSMAPSKVSEVALDFTAHKEYCTLNLK
;
A
#
# COMPACT_ATOMS: atom_id res chain seq x y z
N TYR A 1 20.21 -12.87 15.11
CA TYR A 1 20.51 -12.02 13.95
C TYR A 1 19.38 -11.00 13.86
N ASP A 2 19.66 -9.70 13.83
CA ASP A 2 18.65 -8.68 14.15
C ASP A 2 17.65 -8.45 13.00
N LEU A 3 16.68 -9.34 12.92
CA LEU A 3 15.57 -9.31 11.98
C LEU A 3 14.71 -8.05 12.18
N SER A 4 14.66 -7.53 13.41
CA SER A 4 13.91 -6.31 13.74
C SER A 4 14.47 -5.10 13.00
N THR A 5 15.79 -4.97 12.92
CA THR A 5 16.48 -3.92 12.16
C THR A 5 16.12 -3.97 10.68
N ALA A 6 16.11 -5.16 10.08
CA ALA A 6 15.78 -5.33 8.66
C ALA A 6 14.33 -4.94 8.35
N TYR A 7 13.36 -5.39 9.16
CA TYR A 7 11.97 -4.99 8.97
C TYR A 7 11.72 -3.52 9.28
N TRP A 8 12.40 -2.96 10.27
CA TRP A 8 12.25 -1.54 10.59
C TRP A 8 12.77 -0.66 9.45
N TYR A 9 13.96 -0.96 8.92
CA TYR A 9 14.49 -0.21 7.77
C TYR A 9 13.63 -0.38 6.53
N ARG A 10 13.08 -1.59 6.29
CA ARG A 10 12.12 -1.82 5.20
C ARG A 10 10.82 -1.04 5.41
N ASP A 11 10.29 -0.96 6.64
CA ASP A 11 9.11 -0.13 6.95
C ASP A 11 9.37 1.35 6.64
N PHE A 12 10.56 1.85 6.95
CA PHE A 12 10.96 3.22 6.61
C PHE A 12 10.94 3.45 5.09
N LEU A 13 11.63 2.61 4.31
CA LEU A 13 11.69 2.74 2.85
C LEU A 13 10.29 2.65 2.22
N LEU A 14 9.47 1.69 2.67
CA LEU A 14 8.09 1.52 2.20
C LEU A 14 7.21 2.71 2.59
N SER A 15 7.41 3.29 3.78
CA SER A 15 6.68 4.48 4.22
C SER A 15 7.03 5.69 3.37
N ALA A 16 8.32 5.91 3.08
CA ALA A 16 8.75 6.98 2.19
C ALA A 16 8.15 6.82 0.79
N LEU A 17 8.20 5.61 0.23
CA LEU A 17 7.65 5.33 -1.10
C LEU A 17 6.13 5.53 -1.15
N LEU A 18 5.40 5.06 -0.14
CA LEU A 18 3.94 5.25 -0.05
C LEU A 18 3.55 6.72 0.13
N ASN A 19 4.35 7.51 0.85
CA ASN A 19 4.11 8.94 1.00
C ASN A 19 4.31 9.67 -0.33
N ILE A 20 5.39 9.37 -1.06
CA ILE A 20 5.67 9.96 -2.38
C ILE A 20 4.56 9.58 -3.37
N ARG A 21 4.24 8.28 -3.49
CA ARG A 21 3.18 7.81 -4.38
C ARG A 21 1.81 8.38 -4.01
N GLY A 22 1.50 8.47 -2.71
CA GLY A 22 0.26 9.08 -2.24
C GLY A 22 0.16 10.56 -2.62
N SER A 23 1.25 11.31 -2.51
CA SER A 23 1.32 12.72 -2.94
C SER A 23 1.11 12.86 -4.45
N ILE A 24 1.81 12.03 -5.25
CA ILE A 24 1.69 12.04 -6.71
C ILE A 24 0.25 11.73 -7.13
N GLU A 25 -0.38 10.72 -6.53
CA GLU A 25 -1.77 10.34 -6.83
C GLU A 25 -2.75 11.46 -6.45
N GLN A 26 -2.56 12.09 -5.29
CA GLN A 26 -3.39 13.21 -4.86
C GLN A 26 -3.30 14.38 -5.83
N GLU A 27 -2.08 14.79 -6.21
CA GLU A 27 -1.88 15.85 -7.21
C GLU A 27 -2.52 15.51 -8.55
N ARG A 28 -2.42 14.24 -8.97
CA ARG A 28 -3.03 13.76 -10.22
C ARG A 28 -4.54 13.86 -10.19
N LEU A 29 -5.17 13.46 -9.08
CA LEU A 29 -6.62 13.58 -8.88
C LEU A 29 -7.07 15.05 -8.87
N GLU A 30 -6.29 15.93 -8.23
CA GLU A 30 -6.57 17.38 -8.21
C GLU A 30 -6.48 18.00 -9.60
N ARG A 31 -5.48 17.62 -10.40
CA ARG A 31 -5.36 18.05 -11.81
C ARG A 31 -6.54 17.57 -12.65
N LYS A 32 -6.91 16.29 -12.56
CA LYS A 32 -8.09 15.74 -13.24
C LYS A 32 -9.38 16.48 -12.86
N ALA A 33 -9.55 16.80 -11.57
CA ALA A 33 -10.71 17.55 -11.08
C ALA A 33 -10.73 19.00 -11.61
N MET A 34 -9.58 19.65 -11.68
CA MET A 34 -9.45 21.00 -12.24
C MET A 34 -9.76 21.03 -13.74
N GLU A 35 -9.21 20.08 -14.52
CA GLU A 35 -9.49 19.96 -15.95
C GLU A 35 -10.98 19.76 -16.23
N LEU A 36 -11.66 18.94 -15.40
CA LEU A 36 -13.11 18.74 -15.52
C LEU A 36 -13.89 20.03 -15.24
N ARG A 37 -13.47 20.83 -14.25
CA ARG A 37 -14.09 22.15 -13.98
C ARG A 37 -13.93 23.10 -15.17
N ILE A 38 -12.72 23.20 -15.73
CA ILE A 38 -12.45 24.05 -16.91
C ILE A 38 -13.34 23.62 -18.09
N LYS A 39 -13.43 22.31 -18.37
CA LYS A 39 -14.29 21.79 -19.45
C LYS A 39 -15.76 22.15 -19.24
N LEU A 40 -16.27 22.04 -18.01
CA LEU A 40 -17.66 22.41 -17.69
C LEU A 40 -17.90 23.92 -17.87
N GLU A 41 -16.97 24.76 -17.44
CA GLU A 41 -17.05 26.22 -17.61
C GLU A 41 -17.02 26.61 -19.10
N GLU A 42 -16.11 26.05 -19.89
CA GLU A 42 -16.05 26.28 -21.34
C GLU A 42 -17.34 25.86 -22.07
N GLU A 43 -17.95 24.74 -21.64
CA GLU A 43 -19.24 24.31 -22.19
C GLU A 43 -20.38 25.28 -21.85
N GLU A 44 -20.41 25.81 -20.63
CA GLU A 44 -21.40 26.81 -20.23
C GLU A 44 -21.23 28.11 -21.03
N GLU A 45 -20.00 28.55 -21.27
CA GLU A 45 -19.73 29.73 -22.10
C GLU A 45 -20.16 29.51 -23.56
N LYS A 46 -19.86 28.34 -24.14
CA LYS A 46 -20.33 27.96 -25.49
C LYS A 46 -21.87 27.93 -25.57
N LYS A 47 -22.56 27.46 -24.52
CA LYS A 47 -24.03 27.51 -24.42
C LYS A 47 -24.55 28.94 -24.36
N LYS A 48 -23.92 29.82 -23.56
CA LYS A 48 -24.30 31.24 -23.48
C LYS A 48 -24.08 31.95 -24.83
N ALA A 49 -22.95 31.72 -25.48
CA ALA A 49 -22.63 32.31 -26.79
C ALA A 49 -23.63 31.88 -27.88
N SER A 50 -23.94 30.59 -27.98
CA SER A 50 -24.89 30.06 -28.98
C SER A 50 -26.35 30.51 -28.75
N ALA A 51 -26.75 30.76 -27.50
CA ALA A 51 -28.07 31.31 -27.17
C ALA A 51 -28.23 32.78 -27.61
N VAL A 52 -27.15 33.57 -27.59
CA VAL A 52 -27.15 34.96 -28.07
C VAL A 52 -27.24 35.02 -29.60
N THR A 53 -26.55 34.13 -30.32
CA THR A 53 -26.60 34.08 -31.79
C THR A 53 -27.96 33.63 -32.33
N LYS A 54 -28.66 32.70 -31.65
CA LYS A 54 -30.01 32.24 -32.05
C LYS A 54 -31.08 33.34 -31.89
N LYS A 55 -30.92 34.30 -30.96
CA LYS A 55 -31.86 35.43 -30.78
C LYS A 55 -31.76 36.52 -31.86
N GLN A 56 -30.62 36.66 -32.56
CA GLN A 56 -30.48 37.66 -33.63
C GLN A 56 -31.01 37.21 -35.00
N ILE A 57 -31.14 35.90 -35.26
CA ILE A 57 -31.55 35.36 -36.58
C ILE A 57 -33.08 35.24 -36.73
N GLN A 58 -33.87 35.30 -35.66
CA GLN A 58 -35.34 35.17 -35.70
C GLN A 58 -36.11 36.39 -36.27
N LYS A 59 -35.45 37.37 -36.90
CA LYS A 59 -36.15 38.54 -37.49
C LYS A 59 -36.31 38.55 -39.02
N LYS A 60 -35.78 37.60 -39.80
CA LYS A 60 -36.05 37.56 -41.26
C LYS A 60 -35.98 36.15 -41.88
N GLY A 61 -37.11 35.66 -42.39
CA GLY A 61 -37.16 34.72 -43.52
C GLY A 61 -37.51 33.25 -43.23
N LYS A 62 -38.78 32.88 -43.49
CA LYS A 62 -39.22 31.49 -43.72
C LYS A 62 -38.51 30.88 -44.92
N LYS A 63 -37.65 29.85 -44.75
CA LYS A 63 -37.53 28.74 -45.71
C LYS A 63 -36.99 27.47 -45.04
N LYS A 64 -37.67 26.36 -45.31
CA LYS A 64 -37.67 25.08 -44.60
C LYS A 64 -36.57 24.17 -45.16
N GLY A 65 -35.52 23.90 -44.39
CA GLY A 65 -34.45 22.95 -44.73
C GLY A 65 -34.02 22.19 -43.46
N LYS A 66 -34.39 20.91 -43.37
CA LYS A 66 -34.26 20.09 -42.17
C LYS A 66 -32.83 19.51 -42.10
N LYS A 67 -31.88 20.26 -41.52
CA LYS A 67 -30.53 19.76 -41.22
C LYS A 67 -30.56 19.16 -39.80
N LYS A 68 -30.28 17.86 -39.67
CA LYS A 68 -30.13 17.18 -38.36
C LYS A 68 -28.96 17.86 -37.62
N GLU A 69 -29.25 18.60 -36.55
CA GLU A 69 -28.22 19.02 -35.59
C GLU A 69 -27.67 17.75 -34.90
N PRO A 70 -26.34 17.60 -34.75
CA PRO A 70 -25.76 16.53 -33.95
C PRO A 70 -26.22 16.67 -32.49
N ASN A 71 -26.60 15.54 -31.88
CA ASN A 71 -27.13 15.51 -30.52
C ASN A 71 -26.03 15.85 -29.51
N LEU A 72 -26.04 17.08 -29.00
CA LEU A 72 -25.05 17.61 -28.06
C LEU A 72 -25.06 16.90 -26.70
N ASP A 73 -26.19 16.29 -26.31
CA ASP A 73 -26.29 15.52 -25.07
C ASP A 73 -25.42 14.25 -25.13
N ALA A 74 -25.29 13.62 -26.30
CA ALA A 74 -24.45 12.44 -26.47
C ALA A 74 -22.94 12.74 -26.32
N VAL A 75 -22.51 13.94 -26.74
CA VAL A 75 -21.09 14.38 -26.61
C VAL A 75 -20.74 14.69 -25.15
N ARG A 76 -21.68 15.29 -24.41
CA ARG A 76 -21.53 15.62 -22.98
C ARG A 76 -21.48 14.37 -22.11
N GLU A 77 -22.33 13.40 -22.41
CA GLU A 77 -22.37 12.12 -21.70
C GLU A 77 -21.06 11.34 -21.91
N THR A 78 -20.52 11.32 -23.14
CA THR A 78 -19.20 10.69 -23.40
C THR A 78 -18.04 11.37 -22.69
N ALA A 79 -18.00 12.71 -22.59
CA ALA A 79 -16.88 13.41 -21.94
C ALA A 79 -16.88 13.23 -20.41
N ILE A 80 -18.06 13.18 -19.80
CA ILE A 80 -18.22 12.89 -18.36
C ILE A 80 -17.88 11.42 -18.08
N GLU A 81 -18.31 10.50 -18.95
CA GLU A 81 -17.99 9.08 -18.82
C GLU A 81 -16.49 8.81 -19.01
N GLU A 82 -15.84 9.49 -19.95
CA GLU A 82 -14.41 9.35 -20.24
C GLU A 82 -13.53 9.94 -19.12
N ALA A 83 -13.94 11.06 -18.49
CA ALA A 83 -13.27 11.60 -17.31
C ALA A 83 -13.47 10.75 -16.04
N ALA A 84 -14.55 9.97 -15.98
CA ALA A 84 -14.83 9.04 -14.89
C ALA A 84 -14.21 7.64 -15.10
N ARG A 85 -13.71 7.32 -16.31
CA ARG A 85 -13.09 6.03 -16.60
C ARG A 85 -11.74 5.91 -15.90
N VAL A 86 -11.64 4.91 -15.05
CA VAL A 86 -10.36 4.46 -14.47
C VAL A 86 -9.54 3.87 -15.61
N SER A 87 -8.39 4.47 -15.89
CA SER A 87 -7.46 3.94 -16.90
C SER A 87 -6.83 2.63 -16.40
N ALA A 88 -6.24 1.85 -17.31
CA ALA A 88 -5.47 0.67 -16.92
C ALA A 88 -4.26 1.03 -16.03
N GLU A 89 -3.62 2.18 -16.30
CA GLU A 89 -2.50 2.71 -15.52
C GLU A 89 -2.95 3.09 -14.09
N ASP A 90 -4.11 3.77 -13.96
CA ASP A 90 -4.70 4.11 -12.65
C ASP A 90 -4.93 2.86 -11.80
N PHE A 91 -5.33 1.77 -12.45
CA PHE A 91 -5.57 0.50 -11.80
C PHE A 91 -4.25 -0.18 -11.39
N GLU A 92 -3.22 -0.16 -12.24
CA GLU A 92 -1.88 -0.68 -11.94
C GLU A 92 -1.24 0.06 -10.77
N ASP A 93 -1.32 1.39 -10.74
CA ASP A 93 -0.84 2.22 -9.63
C ASP A 93 -1.53 1.87 -8.31
N ARG A 94 -2.85 1.65 -8.34
CA ARG A 94 -3.62 1.22 -7.15
C ARG A 94 -3.21 -0.18 -6.69
N LEU A 95 -2.95 -1.09 -7.63
CA LEU A 95 -2.49 -2.44 -7.33
C LEU A 95 -1.11 -2.40 -6.67
N GLU A 96 -0.18 -1.63 -7.21
CA GLU A 96 1.15 -1.47 -6.64
C GLU A 96 1.08 -0.81 -5.26
N TYR A 97 0.29 0.25 -5.09
CA TYR A 97 0.06 0.90 -3.79
C TYR A 97 -0.48 -0.09 -2.75
N THR A 98 -1.39 -0.97 -3.18
CA THR A 98 -1.97 -2.03 -2.34
C THR A 98 -0.88 -3.02 -1.91
N CYS A 99 -0.05 -3.50 -2.84
CA CYS A 99 1.07 -4.39 -2.54
C CYS A 99 2.06 -3.75 -1.56
N LEU A 100 2.49 -2.50 -1.82
CA LEU A 100 3.38 -1.76 -0.93
C LEU A 100 2.79 -1.61 0.49
N SER A 101 1.47 -1.37 0.58
CA SER A 101 0.77 -1.28 1.86
C SER A 101 0.78 -2.60 2.62
N VAL A 102 0.60 -3.75 1.94
CA VAL A 102 0.71 -5.09 2.55
C VAL A 102 2.08 -5.26 3.21
N HIS A 103 3.15 -5.01 2.45
CA HIS A 103 4.51 -5.14 2.93
C HIS A 103 4.81 -4.21 4.11
N ARG A 104 4.32 -2.96 4.07
CA ARG A 104 4.51 -1.98 5.16
C ARG A 104 3.84 -2.47 6.44
N TYR A 105 2.57 -2.89 6.37
CA TYR A 105 1.86 -3.39 7.55
C TYR A 105 2.53 -4.63 8.15
N LEU A 106 3.05 -5.54 7.32
CA LEU A 106 3.78 -6.72 7.80
C LEU A 106 5.09 -6.34 8.51
N CYS A 107 5.89 -5.44 7.92
CA CYS A 107 7.12 -4.96 8.54
C CYS A 107 6.83 -4.30 9.89
N ARG A 108 5.91 -3.33 9.89
CA ARG A 108 5.51 -2.58 11.08
C ARG A 108 4.93 -3.46 12.19
N GLY A 109 4.04 -4.39 11.82
CA GLY A 109 3.47 -5.36 12.75
C GLY A 109 4.57 -6.24 13.37
N THR A 110 5.49 -6.74 12.55
CA THR A 110 6.58 -7.62 12.99
C THR A 110 7.57 -6.91 13.90
N VAL A 111 7.94 -5.66 13.62
CA VAL A 111 8.83 -4.86 14.48
C VAL A 111 8.23 -4.68 15.88
N ARG A 112 6.96 -4.22 15.95
CA ARG A 112 6.27 -4.01 17.23
C ARG A 112 6.08 -5.31 17.99
N TYR A 113 5.84 -6.39 17.26
CA TYR A 113 5.70 -7.70 17.83
C TYR A 113 7.02 -8.21 18.42
N ILE A 114 8.14 -8.11 17.71
CA ILE A 114 9.47 -8.44 18.26
C ILE A 114 9.78 -7.59 19.49
N ALA A 115 9.46 -6.29 19.46
CA ALA A 115 9.64 -5.41 20.61
C ALA A 115 8.83 -5.87 21.83
N ALA A 116 7.56 -6.25 21.65
CA ALA A 116 6.73 -6.80 22.73
C ALA A 116 7.30 -8.10 23.31
N LEU A 117 7.84 -8.97 22.47
CA LEU A 117 8.48 -10.22 22.89
C LEU A 117 9.79 -9.99 23.65
N ARG A 118 10.61 -9.02 23.23
CA ARG A 118 11.80 -8.59 23.97
C ARG A 118 11.43 -8.02 25.35
N GLN A 119 10.42 -7.16 25.42
CA GLN A 119 9.91 -6.64 26.71
C GLN A 119 9.38 -7.74 27.63
N ALA A 120 8.84 -8.82 27.06
CA ALA A 120 8.39 -9.99 27.81
C ALA A 120 9.54 -10.93 28.23
N GLY A 121 10.79 -10.65 27.83
CA GLY A 121 11.93 -11.54 28.08
C GLY A 121 11.88 -12.85 27.28
N LEU A 122 11.05 -12.93 26.24
CA LEU A 122 10.86 -14.13 25.42
C LEU A 122 11.81 -14.19 24.22
N LEU A 123 12.41 -13.05 23.86
CA LEU A 123 13.48 -12.97 22.87
C LEU A 123 14.73 -12.40 23.55
N SER A 124 15.77 -13.22 23.63
CA SER A 124 17.07 -12.82 24.14
C SER A 124 17.83 -12.01 23.09
N GLU A 125 18.64 -11.06 23.56
CA GLU A 125 19.67 -10.44 22.73
C GLU A 125 20.65 -11.49 22.20
N PRO A 126 21.23 -11.29 21.00
CA PRO A 126 22.19 -12.24 20.45
C PRO A 126 23.37 -12.41 21.42
N PRO A 127 23.84 -13.65 21.67
CA PRO A 127 24.94 -13.91 22.58
C PRO A 127 26.17 -13.08 22.26
N SER A 128 26.85 -12.57 23.30
CA SER A 128 28.07 -11.76 23.14
C SER A 128 29.16 -12.48 22.35
N SER A 129 29.20 -13.81 22.38
CA SER A 129 30.13 -14.61 21.57
C SER A 129 29.96 -14.42 20.06
N ILE A 130 28.74 -14.13 19.58
CA ILE A 130 28.47 -13.87 18.17
C ILE A 130 28.84 -12.43 17.79
N THR A 131 28.76 -11.50 18.75
CA THR A 131 28.95 -10.07 18.52
C THR A 131 30.27 -9.53 19.07
N MET A 132 31.17 -10.40 19.54
CA MET A 132 32.41 -9.99 20.24
C MET A 132 33.36 -9.15 19.36
N PHE A 133 33.31 -9.30 18.04
CA PHE A 133 34.22 -8.62 17.11
C PHE A 133 33.59 -7.43 16.37
N THR A 134 32.33 -7.10 16.64
CA THR A 134 31.64 -6.03 15.92
C THR A 134 30.54 -5.40 16.75
N SER A 135 30.36 -4.09 16.63
CA SER A 135 29.28 -3.38 17.30
C SER A 135 27.95 -3.57 16.57
N HIS A 136 26.84 -3.19 17.21
CA HIS A 136 25.55 -3.12 16.51
C HIS A 136 25.59 -2.07 15.40
N GLN A 137 26.16 -0.90 15.68
CA GLN A 137 26.31 0.19 14.72
C GLN A 137 27.04 -0.24 13.44
N THR A 138 28.22 -0.87 13.56
CA THR A 138 28.99 -1.30 12.39
C THR A 138 28.22 -2.32 11.55
N ARG A 139 27.48 -3.23 12.18
CA ARG A 139 26.63 -4.19 11.47
C ARG A 139 25.44 -3.53 10.76
N PHE A 140 24.85 -2.51 11.39
CA PHE A 140 23.77 -1.72 10.79
C PHE A 140 24.30 -1.00 9.54
N GLU A 141 25.36 -0.21 9.69
CA GLU A 141 25.97 0.56 8.60
C GLU A 141 26.35 -0.35 7.44
N LYS A 142 27.05 -1.46 7.69
CA LYS A 142 27.42 -2.42 6.64
C LYS A 142 26.24 -3.11 5.98
N ARG A 143 25.14 -3.34 6.69
CA ARG A 143 23.94 -3.96 6.10
C ARG A 143 23.22 -3.04 5.12
N PHE A 144 23.23 -1.73 5.39
CA PHE A 144 22.47 -0.74 4.61
C PHE A 144 23.35 0.17 3.74
N ASP A 145 24.66 -0.09 3.69
CA ASP A 145 25.65 0.64 2.89
C ASP A 145 25.26 0.75 1.41
N SER A 146 24.64 -0.30 0.85
CA SER A 146 24.16 -0.28 -0.53
C SER A 146 23.09 0.76 -0.82
N PHE A 147 22.33 1.20 0.19
CA PHE A 147 21.31 2.24 0.05
C PHE A 147 21.90 3.65 0.12
N ALA A 148 23.17 3.80 0.52
CA ALA A 148 23.83 5.11 0.62
C ALA A 148 23.93 5.86 -0.72
N MET A 149 23.85 5.12 -1.83
CA MET A 149 23.92 5.67 -3.19
C MET A 149 22.57 6.17 -3.71
N LEU A 150 21.47 5.90 -2.99
CA LEU A 150 20.15 6.35 -3.41
C LEU A 150 19.96 7.84 -3.09
N PRO A 151 19.44 8.64 -4.05
CA PRO A 151 19.21 10.06 -3.81
C PRO A 151 18.06 10.31 -2.82
N GLN A 152 17.03 9.47 -2.85
CA GLN A 152 15.87 9.53 -1.95
C GLN A 152 15.29 8.13 -1.70
N PRO A 153 14.79 7.84 -0.48
CA PRO A 153 14.91 8.69 0.73
C PRO A 153 16.37 8.74 1.22
N GLN A 154 16.71 9.75 2.02
CA GLN A 154 18.03 9.79 2.65
C GLN A 154 18.24 8.52 3.50
N PRO A 155 19.42 7.88 3.44
CA PRO A 155 19.71 6.71 4.24
C PRO A 155 19.61 7.04 5.73
N LEU A 156 18.96 6.16 6.49
CA LEU A 156 18.89 6.33 7.93
C LEU A 156 20.23 6.05 8.59
N SER A 157 20.57 6.87 9.58
CA SER A 157 21.70 6.64 10.46
C SER A 157 21.37 5.55 11.49
N PHE A 158 22.41 5.03 12.15
CA PHE A 158 22.19 4.13 13.29
C PHE A 158 21.49 4.84 14.47
N GLU A 159 21.69 6.15 14.63
CA GLU A 159 21.02 6.95 15.65
C GLU A 159 19.51 7.02 15.39
N ASP A 160 19.10 7.25 14.13
CA ASP A 160 17.68 7.22 13.74
C ASP A 160 17.04 5.87 14.04
N TYR A 161 17.78 4.78 13.84
CA TYR A 161 17.33 3.44 14.20
C TYR A 161 17.16 3.29 15.70
N VAL A 162 18.13 3.67 16.52
CA VAL A 162 18.03 3.55 17.97
C VAL A 162 16.84 4.36 18.49
N LEU A 163 16.68 5.60 18.04
CA LEU A 163 15.56 6.46 18.44
C LEU A 163 14.21 5.94 17.94
N GLY A 164 14.14 5.52 16.67
CA GLY A 164 12.88 5.10 16.05
C GLY A 164 12.47 3.66 16.35
N SER A 165 13.34 2.87 16.98
CA SER A 165 13.06 1.50 17.45
C SER A 165 13.08 1.37 18.97
N ASP A 166 13.28 2.46 19.71
CA ASP A 166 13.14 2.47 21.16
C ASP A 166 11.66 2.42 21.55
N PHE A 167 11.26 1.25 22.05
CA PHE A 167 9.91 1.03 22.59
C PHE A 167 9.90 0.97 24.11
N SER A 168 10.98 1.35 24.81
CA SER A 168 11.09 1.26 26.28
C SER A 168 10.00 2.03 27.02
N ALA A 169 9.55 3.17 26.46
CA ALA A 169 8.48 3.99 27.02
C ALA A 169 7.06 3.48 26.69
N VAL A 170 6.92 2.50 25.79
CA VAL A 170 5.63 1.97 25.35
C VAL A 170 5.31 0.68 26.12
N ARG A 171 4.12 0.62 26.71
CA ARG A 171 3.67 -0.60 27.41
C ARG A 171 3.55 -1.77 26.45
N ARG A 172 3.95 -2.95 26.91
CA ARG A 172 3.88 -4.19 26.14
C ARG A 172 2.50 -4.47 25.57
N GLU A 173 1.44 -4.22 26.34
CA GLU A 173 0.06 -4.45 25.94
C GLU A 173 -0.34 -3.56 24.75
N ASP A 174 0.16 -2.32 24.73
CA ASP A 174 -0.06 -1.37 23.63
C ASP A 174 0.70 -1.81 22.37
N LEU A 175 1.92 -2.35 22.52
CA LEU A 175 2.69 -2.94 21.39
C LEU A 175 1.99 -4.17 20.81
N VAL A 176 1.51 -5.09 21.66
CA VAL A 176 0.76 -6.29 21.24
C VAL A 176 -0.51 -5.89 20.49
N LYS A 177 -1.27 -4.93 21.03
CA LYS A 177 -2.48 -4.42 20.37
C LYS A 177 -2.16 -3.79 19.02
N SER A 178 -1.14 -2.93 18.97
CA SER A 178 -0.71 -2.21 17.77
C SER A 178 -0.18 -3.16 16.68
N ALA A 179 0.56 -4.21 17.06
CA ALA A 179 0.99 -5.26 16.14
C ALA A 179 -0.23 -6.03 15.58
N GLY A 180 -1.20 -6.37 16.44
CA GLY A 180 -2.45 -7.00 16.04
C GLY A 180 -3.27 -6.15 15.06
N ASP A 181 -3.35 -4.83 15.29
CA ASP A 181 -3.99 -3.89 14.36
C ASP A 181 -3.30 -3.87 13.00
N CYS A 182 -1.96 -3.92 12.96
CA CYS A 182 -1.21 -4.02 11.71
C CYS A 182 -1.53 -5.31 10.94
N PHE A 183 -1.54 -6.48 11.59
CA PHE A 183 -1.85 -7.74 10.91
C PHE A 183 -3.31 -7.82 10.44
N ARG A 184 -4.27 -7.31 11.23
CA ARG A 184 -5.68 -7.20 10.80
C ARG A 184 -5.83 -6.27 9.60
N SER A 185 -5.21 -5.10 9.64
CA SER A 185 -5.23 -4.15 8.53
C SER A 185 -4.59 -4.74 7.28
N CYS A 186 -3.45 -5.43 7.44
CA CYS A 186 -2.77 -6.13 6.36
C CYS A 186 -3.68 -7.19 5.72
N LYS A 187 -4.34 -8.04 6.53
CA LYS A 187 -5.29 -9.04 6.03
C LYS A 187 -6.39 -8.40 5.18
N GLY A 188 -6.99 -7.30 5.64
CA GLY A 188 -8.02 -6.60 4.87
C GLY A 188 -7.50 -6.01 3.55
N VAL A 189 -6.23 -5.58 3.50
CA VAL A 189 -5.59 -5.13 2.25
C VAL A 189 -5.34 -6.32 1.31
N ILE A 190 -4.90 -7.47 1.84
CA ILE A 190 -4.68 -8.69 1.05
C ILE A 190 -6.00 -9.25 0.50
N GLU A 191 -7.09 -9.20 1.27
CA GLU A 191 -8.42 -9.60 0.80
C GLU A 191 -8.86 -8.77 -0.41
N ARG A 192 -8.60 -7.45 -0.41
CA ARG A 192 -8.83 -6.60 -1.59
C ARG A 192 -7.94 -6.99 -2.76
N LEU A 193 -6.67 -7.30 -2.52
CA LEU A 193 -5.74 -7.78 -3.55
C LEU A 193 -6.26 -9.08 -4.20
N LEU A 194 -6.74 -10.03 -3.40
CA LEU A 194 -7.26 -11.31 -3.86
C LEU A 194 -8.60 -11.22 -4.62
N GLN A 195 -9.37 -10.14 -4.44
CA GLN A 195 -10.58 -9.86 -5.22
C GLN A 195 -10.24 -9.38 -6.63
N VAL A 196 -9.09 -8.74 -6.79
CA VAL A 196 -8.64 -8.12 -8.02
C VAL A 196 -7.77 -9.08 -8.85
N VAL A 197 -6.98 -9.93 -8.19
CA VAL A 197 -6.17 -10.98 -8.85
C VAL A 197 -6.98 -12.28 -8.97
N VAL A 198 -7.48 -12.55 -10.18
CA VAL A 198 -8.35 -13.69 -10.49
C VAL A 198 -7.56 -14.90 -11.00
N ALA A 199 -8.15 -16.09 -10.80
CA ALA A 199 -7.64 -17.33 -11.37
C ALA A 199 -7.92 -17.39 -12.89
N GLU A 200 -7.18 -18.23 -13.60
CA GLU A 200 -7.11 -18.32 -15.07
C GLU A 200 -8.46 -18.59 -15.78
N THR A 201 -9.50 -18.99 -15.06
CA THR A 201 -10.76 -19.48 -15.64
C THR A 201 -11.75 -18.40 -16.09
N ASP A 202 -11.50 -17.11 -15.82
CA ASP A 202 -12.37 -16.02 -16.28
C ASP A 202 -11.97 -15.62 -17.72
N GLU A 203 -12.78 -15.99 -18.71
CA GLU A 203 -12.51 -15.67 -20.14
C GLU A 203 -12.71 -14.18 -20.48
N ASP A 204 -13.57 -13.46 -19.73
CA ASP A 204 -13.83 -12.01 -19.89
C ASP A 204 -13.33 -11.20 -18.68
N VAL A 205 -12.01 -10.98 -18.60
CA VAL A 205 -11.41 -10.14 -17.55
C VAL A 205 -11.34 -8.69 -18.03
N ASP A 206 -12.15 -7.81 -17.45
CA ASP A 206 -11.98 -6.36 -17.58
C ASP A 206 -10.66 -5.93 -16.91
N ILE A 207 -9.63 -5.68 -17.72
CA ILE A 207 -8.26 -5.32 -17.29
C ILE A 207 -8.19 -4.04 -16.45
N THR A 208 -9.24 -3.20 -16.50
CA THR A 208 -9.35 -1.98 -15.68
C THR A 208 -9.84 -2.27 -14.26
N LYS A 209 -10.24 -3.51 -13.98
CA LYS A 209 -10.81 -3.94 -12.69
C LYS A 209 -10.17 -5.20 -12.11
N LYS A 210 -9.64 -6.08 -12.95
CA LYS A 210 -9.12 -7.38 -12.56
C LYS A 210 -7.88 -7.73 -13.37
N ARG A 211 -7.02 -8.57 -12.81
CA ARG A 211 -5.83 -9.11 -13.50
C ARG A 211 -5.72 -10.61 -13.29
N ARG A 212 -5.19 -11.30 -14.29
CA ARG A 212 -4.95 -12.76 -14.21
C ARG A 212 -3.71 -13.05 -13.40
N ASN A 213 -3.68 -14.17 -12.68
CA ASN A 213 -2.58 -14.53 -11.81
C ASN A 213 -1.19 -14.64 -12.49
N ASP A 214 -1.18 -14.87 -13.80
CA ASP A 214 0.00 -14.99 -14.65
C ASP A 214 0.42 -13.67 -15.34
N ASP A 215 -0.29 -12.57 -15.08
CA ASP A 215 0.00 -11.26 -15.67
C ASP A 215 1.36 -10.72 -15.17
N LEU A 216 2.21 -10.34 -16.12
CA LEU A 216 3.57 -9.84 -15.92
C LEU A 216 3.63 -8.54 -15.11
N TYR A 217 2.53 -7.78 -15.07
CA TYR A 217 2.45 -6.49 -14.36
C TYR A 217 2.03 -6.64 -12.90
N ILE A 218 1.75 -7.85 -12.41
CA ILE A 218 1.41 -8.09 -11.00
C ILE A 218 2.66 -8.40 -10.19
N SER A 219 2.93 -7.58 -9.17
CA SER A 219 4.06 -7.78 -8.26
C SER A 219 3.83 -8.89 -7.23
N VAL A 220 2.58 -9.18 -6.87
CA VAL A 220 2.22 -10.20 -5.88
C VAL A 220 1.17 -11.14 -6.46
N ARG A 221 1.57 -12.39 -6.68
CA ARG A 221 0.67 -13.44 -7.19
C ARG A 221 -0.31 -13.90 -6.12
N ARG A 222 -1.38 -14.57 -6.55
CA ARG A 222 -2.41 -15.12 -5.66
C ARG A 222 -1.84 -16.07 -4.62
N GLU A 223 -0.90 -16.95 -5.01
CA GLU A 223 -0.25 -17.89 -4.10
C GLU A 223 0.55 -17.16 -3.01
N GLU A 224 1.25 -16.10 -3.41
CA GLU A 224 2.01 -15.25 -2.51
C GLU A 224 1.07 -14.45 -1.58
N ALA A 225 0.01 -13.86 -2.11
CA ALA A 225 -1.02 -13.19 -1.30
C ALA A 225 -1.66 -14.14 -0.25
N MET A 226 -1.92 -15.40 -0.63
CA MET A 226 -2.40 -16.42 0.30
C MET A 226 -1.35 -16.79 1.36
N ALA A 227 -0.07 -16.89 0.98
CA ALA A 227 1.04 -17.07 1.91
C ALA A 227 1.16 -15.91 2.92
N LEU A 228 1.06 -14.66 2.45
CA LEU A 228 1.05 -13.47 3.31
C LEU A 228 -0.16 -13.45 4.25
N THR A 229 -1.32 -13.93 3.78
CA THR A 229 -2.51 -14.10 4.64
C THR A 229 -2.24 -15.09 5.77
N LYS A 230 -1.59 -16.23 5.48
CA LYS A 230 -1.20 -17.22 6.50
C LYS A 230 -0.28 -16.58 7.56
N VAL A 231 0.69 -15.76 7.14
CA VAL A 231 1.56 -15.02 8.06
C VAL A 231 0.76 -14.10 8.98
N CYS A 232 -0.13 -13.28 8.42
CA CYS A 232 -0.99 -12.36 9.20
C CYS A 232 -1.85 -13.12 10.23
N VAL A 233 -2.47 -14.22 9.81
CA VAL A 233 -3.35 -15.01 10.69
C VAL A 233 -2.53 -15.71 11.78
N ALA A 234 -1.43 -16.37 11.43
CA ALA A 234 -0.58 -17.07 12.40
C ALA A 234 -0.04 -16.11 13.47
N ASN A 235 0.49 -14.96 13.06
CA ASN A 235 1.03 -13.96 13.98
C ASN A 235 -0.08 -13.32 14.84
N SER A 236 -1.27 -13.06 14.28
CA SER A 236 -2.41 -12.54 15.05
C SER A 236 -2.88 -13.54 16.12
N LEU A 237 -2.97 -14.83 15.77
CA LEU A 237 -3.35 -15.89 16.70
C LEU A 237 -2.32 -16.05 17.82
N PHE A 238 -1.03 -15.96 17.50
CA PHE A 238 0.00 -15.99 18.52
C PHE A 238 -0.13 -14.79 19.45
N LEU A 239 -0.26 -13.56 18.94
CA LEU A 239 -0.41 -12.36 19.79
C LEU A 239 -1.57 -12.51 20.78
N HIS A 240 -2.67 -13.10 20.33
CA HIS A 240 -3.81 -13.42 21.19
C HIS A 240 -3.45 -14.47 22.26
N LYS A 241 -2.71 -15.52 21.91
CA LYS A 241 -2.20 -16.49 22.90
C LYS A 241 -1.26 -15.82 23.92
N LEU A 242 -0.38 -14.93 23.45
CA LEU A 242 0.55 -14.19 24.30
C LEU A 242 -0.17 -13.28 25.29
N SER A 243 -1.29 -12.67 24.90
CA SER A 243 -2.10 -11.85 25.82
C SER A 243 -2.88 -12.67 26.85
N MET A 244 -3.11 -13.96 26.59
CA MET A 244 -3.86 -14.86 27.50
C MET A 244 -2.96 -15.72 28.39
N ALA A 245 -1.74 -16.04 27.95
CA ALA A 245 -0.87 -16.96 28.66
C ALA A 245 -0.17 -16.27 29.85
N PRO A 246 -0.26 -16.82 31.08
CA PRO A 246 0.64 -16.42 32.16
C PRO A 246 2.06 -16.81 31.76
N SER A 247 3.02 -15.94 32.08
CA SER A 247 4.45 -15.92 31.71
C SER A 247 5.22 -17.23 31.98
N LYS A 248 4.86 -18.33 31.33
CA LYS A 248 5.68 -19.52 31.24
C LYS A 248 6.69 -19.32 30.11
N VAL A 249 7.94 -19.64 30.43
CA VAL A 249 9.11 -19.50 29.57
C VAL A 249 8.98 -20.52 28.43
N SER A 250 8.28 -20.15 27.38
CA SER A 250 8.30 -20.87 26.10
C SER A 250 9.30 -20.18 25.19
N GLU A 251 10.16 -20.96 24.57
CA GLU A 251 11.14 -20.44 23.62
C GLU A 251 10.40 -19.99 22.35
N VAL A 252 10.69 -18.78 21.88
CA VAL A 252 10.05 -18.26 20.67
C VAL A 252 10.90 -18.61 19.46
N ALA A 253 10.32 -19.34 18.51
CA ALA A 253 10.94 -19.70 17.25
C ALA A 253 10.38 -18.86 16.09
N LEU A 254 11.28 -18.38 15.23
CA LEU A 254 10.96 -17.75 13.95
C LEU A 254 10.88 -18.83 12.87
N ASP A 255 9.77 -18.87 12.14
CA ASP A 255 9.54 -19.82 11.05
C ASP A 255 9.18 -19.10 9.74
N PHE A 256 9.87 -19.44 8.65
CA PHE A 256 9.69 -18.87 7.32
C PHE A 256 9.03 -19.86 6.33
N THR A 257 8.48 -20.97 6.81
CA THR A 257 7.80 -21.97 5.95
C THR A 257 6.60 -21.38 5.20
N ALA A 258 5.85 -20.47 5.84
CA ALA A 258 4.68 -19.84 5.23
C ALA A 258 5.04 -18.85 4.13
N HIS A 259 6.12 -18.06 4.30
CA HIS A 259 6.56 -17.05 3.35
C HIS A 259 8.07 -16.78 3.47
N LYS A 260 8.77 -16.68 2.33
CA LYS A 260 10.24 -16.54 2.27
C LYS A 260 10.77 -15.26 2.94
N GLU A 261 9.99 -14.18 2.92
CA GLU A 261 10.41 -12.86 3.45
C GLU A 261 9.85 -12.53 4.83
N TYR A 262 8.79 -13.22 5.27
CA TYR A 262 8.03 -12.85 6.46
C TYR A 262 7.87 -14.05 7.37
N CYS A 263 8.37 -13.92 8.60
CA CYS A 263 8.30 -14.99 9.57
C CYS A 263 6.92 -15.09 10.24
N THR A 264 6.56 -16.32 10.57
CA THR A 264 5.61 -16.64 11.63
C THR A 264 6.36 -16.90 12.94
N LEU A 265 5.72 -16.57 14.05
CA LEU A 265 6.27 -16.78 15.39
C LEU A 265 5.53 -17.96 16.05
N ASN A 266 6.30 -18.91 16.58
CA ASN A 266 5.78 -20.12 17.22
C ASN A 266 6.39 -20.31 18.62
N LEU A 267 5.60 -20.82 19.56
CA LEU A 267 6.09 -21.22 20.88
C LEU A 267 6.63 -22.64 20.75
N LYS A 268 7.87 -22.86 21.17
CA LYS A 268 8.44 -24.18 21.41
C LYS A 268 8.28 -24.57 22.87
#